data_AF-A0A3D8HUX1-F1
#
_entry.id   AF-A0A3D8HUX1-F1
#
_cell.length_a   1.000
_cell.length_b   1.000
_cell.length_c   1.000
_cell.angle_alpha   90.00
_cell.angle_beta   90.00
_cell.angle_gamma   90.00
#
_symmetry.space_group_name_H-M   'P 1'
#
loop_
_entity.id
_entity.type
_entity.pdbx_description
1 polymer ?
#
loop_
_entity_poly.entity_id
_entity_poly.type
_entity_poly.pdbx_seq_one_letter_code
_entity_poly.pdbx_strand_id
1 'polypeptide(L)'
;MKISRREFVGGVAIGIIFWSMSNLLSAVEISIKDTQKVLIIGANGRIAKIVANRLLAESSLDLRLFARNSSRLKDFQNNRVEIFEGDALKKDDLLKAMQNVNIVYANLSGELGEMASNII
;
A
#
# COMPACT_ATOMS: atom_id res chain seq x y z
N MET A 1 27.06 21.05 2.00
CA MET A 1 27.47 21.82 3.20
C MET A 1 28.61 21.04 3.88
N LYS A 2 29.80 21.66 3.96
CA LYS A 2 31.06 21.02 4.37
C LYS A 2 31.05 20.74 5.88
N ILE A 3 31.12 19.48 6.29
CA ILE A 3 31.50 19.13 7.67
C ILE A 3 32.92 18.55 7.58
N SER A 4 33.90 19.37 7.94
CA SER A 4 35.30 18.97 8.07
C SER A 4 35.44 18.14 9.34
N ARG A 5 35.73 16.84 9.20
CA ARG A 5 36.23 16.01 10.30
C ARG A 5 37.74 15.90 10.16
N ARG A 6 38.46 16.54 11.08
CA ARG A 6 39.86 16.27 11.35
C ARG A 6 39.98 14.83 11.85
N GLU A 7 40.90 14.09 11.24
CA GLU A 7 41.31 12.73 11.59
C GLU A 7 41.81 12.70 13.04
N PHE A 8 41.02 12.13 13.96
CA PHE A 8 41.46 11.77 15.30
C PHE A 8 41.85 10.28 15.25
N VAL A 9 43.13 10.02 15.48
CA VAL A 9 43.76 8.69 15.43
C VAL A 9 43.25 7.85 16.61
N GLY A 10 42.11 7.22 16.40
CA GLY A 10 41.44 6.21 17.24
C GLY A 10 40.39 5.44 16.42
N GLY A 11 40.61 5.36 15.11
CA GLY A 11 39.56 5.31 14.08
C GLY A 11 38.89 3.96 13.80
N VAL A 12 39.34 2.86 14.40
CA VAL A 12 38.74 1.53 14.14
C VAL A 12 37.45 1.34 14.94
N ALA A 13 37.47 1.64 16.25
CA ALA A 13 36.31 1.42 17.12
C ALA A 13 35.13 2.37 16.80
N ILE A 14 35.41 3.66 16.55
CA ILE A 14 34.37 4.65 16.19
C ILE A 14 33.82 4.35 14.78
N GLY A 15 34.66 3.89 13.84
CA GLY A 15 34.22 3.44 12.52
C GLY A 15 33.35 2.19 12.57
N ILE A 16 33.70 1.21 13.42
CA ILE A 16 32.91 -0.01 13.64
C ILE A 16 31.55 0.32 14.26
N ILE A 17 31.50 1.20 15.28
CA ILE A 17 30.25 1.62 15.91
C ILE A 17 29.38 2.38 14.91
N PHE A 18 29.96 3.29 14.12
CA PHE A 18 29.21 4.04 13.11
C PHE A 18 28.67 3.13 12.00
N TRP A 19 29.50 2.22 11.47
CA TRP A 19 29.08 1.24 10.47
C TRP A 19 28.02 0.27 10.99
N SER A 20 28.18 -0.22 12.23
CA SER A 20 27.19 -1.07 12.89
C SER A 20 25.87 -0.34 13.13
N MET A 21 25.92 0.93 13.57
CA MET A 21 24.75 1.76 13.73
C MET A 21 24.07 2.07 12.39
N SER A 22 24.81 2.35 11.32
CA SER A 22 24.24 2.54 9.98
C SER A 22 23.55 1.28 9.47
N ASN A 23 24.15 0.10 9.63
CA ASN A 23 23.54 -1.17 9.26
C ASN A 23 22.29 -1.47 10.11
N LEU A 24 22.29 -1.14 11.40
CA LEU A 24 21.12 -1.29 12.28
C LEU A 24 20.01 -0.30 11.94
N LEU A 25 20.35 0.95 11.63
CA LEU A 25 19.39 1.97 11.18
C LEU A 25 18.75 1.58 9.84
N SER A 26 19.53 1.08 8.87
CA SER A 26 18.98 0.52 7.62
C SER A 26 18.15 -0.74 7.85
N ALA A 27 18.52 -1.61 8.80
CA ALA A 27 17.73 -2.80 9.14
C ALA A 27 16.38 -2.46 9.81
N VAL A 28 16.34 -1.43 10.67
CA VAL A 28 15.10 -0.92 11.28
C VAL A 28 14.25 -0.16 10.25
N GLU A 29 14.85 0.62 9.36
CA GLU A 29 14.14 1.33 8.28
C GLU A 29 13.54 0.37 7.23
N ILE A 30 14.23 -0.75 6.95
CA ILE A 30 13.72 -1.84 6.10
C ILE A 30 12.59 -2.62 6.80
N SER A 31 12.66 -2.80 8.13
CA SER A 31 11.59 -3.43 8.91
C SER A 31 10.35 -2.52 9.10
N ILE A 32 10.47 -1.22 8.85
CA ILE A 32 9.42 -0.20 8.92
C ILE A 32 8.98 0.25 7.51
N LYS A 33 9.43 -0.42 6.44
CA LYS A 33 8.86 -0.22 5.11
C LYS A 33 7.46 -0.82 5.09
N ASP A 34 6.52 -0.04 5.61
CA ASP A 34 5.10 -0.33 5.69
C ASP A 34 4.65 -0.74 4.29
N THR A 35 4.27 -2.02 4.11
CA THR A 35 3.82 -2.50 2.82
C THR A 35 2.56 -1.72 2.47
N GLN A 36 2.70 -0.73 1.61
CA GLN A 36 1.62 0.17 1.29
C GLN A 36 0.50 -0.62 0.62
N LYS A 37 -0.67 -0.63 1.26
CA LYS A 37 -1.87 -1.30 0.77
C LYS A 37 -2.77 -0.30 0.06
N VAL A 38 -3.17 -0.65 -1.16
CA VAL A 38 -4.10 0.13 -1.99
C VAL A 38 -5.45 -0.57 -2.04
N LEU A 39 -6.51 0.13 -1.63
CA LEU A 39 -7.89 -0.29 -1.85
C LEU A 39 -8.37 0.19 -3.22
N ILE A 40 -8.81 -0.73 -4.06
CA ILE A 40 -9.45 -0.43 -5.34
C ILE A 40 -10.96 -0.70 -5.21
N ILE A 41 -11.76 0.36 -5.17
CA ILE A 41 -13.22 0.26 -5.12
C ILE A 41 -13.76 0.16 -6.55
N GLY A 42 -14.69 -0.77 -6.78
CA GLY A 42 -15.21 -1.05 -8.11
C GLY A 42 -14.24 -1.91 -8.94
N ALA A 43 -13.52 -2.83 -8.29
CA ALA A 43 -12.45 -3.63 -8.89
C ALA A 43 -12.88 -4.48 -10.10
N ASN A 44 -14.17 -4.71 -10.31
CA ASN A 44 -14.70 -5.36 -11.51
C ASN A 44 -14.62 -4.52 -12.78
N GLY A 45 -14.41 -3.21 -12.66
CA GLY A 45 -14.30 -2.28 -13.79
C GLY A 45 -13.10 -2.60 -14.68
N ARG A 46 -13.22 -2.33 -15.99
CA ARG A 46 -12.13 -2.60 -16.95
C ARG A 46 -10.86 -1.81 -16.59
N ILE A 47 -11.01 -0.52 -16.29
CA ILE A 47 -9.89 0.34 -15.89
C ILE A 47 -9.30 -0.13 -14.56
N ALA A 48 -10.14 -0.45 -13.58
CA ALA A 48 -9.71 -0.97 -12.28
C ALA A 48 -8.84 -2.24 -12.41
N LYS A 49 -9.22 -3.18 -13.29
CA LYS A 49 -8.42 -4.37 -13.59
C LYS A 49 -7.07 -4.06 -14.24
N ILE A 50 -7.03 -3.10 -15.18
CA ILE A 50 -5.78 -2.65 -15.81
C ILE A 50 -4.84 -2.03 -14.76
N VAL A 51 -5.39 -1.17 -13.90
CA VAL A 51 -4.65 -0.53 -12.80
C VAL A 51 -4.11 -1.60 -11.85
N ALA A 52 -4.97 -2.53 -11.39
CA ALA A 52 -4.55 -3.62 -10.50
C ALA A 52 -3.39 -4.45 -11.10
N ASN A 53 -3.50 -4.82 -12.39
CA ASN A 53 -2.44 -5.56 -13.07
C ASN A 53 -1.12 -4.77 -13.14
N ARG A 54 -1.17 -3.47 -13.48
CA ARG A 54 0.04 -2.64 -13.52
C ARG A 54 0.66 -2.46 -12.13
N LEU A 55 -0.15 -2.20 -11.10
CA LEU A 55 0.37 -2.07 -9.74
C LEU A 55 1.04 -3.37 -9.27
N LEU A 56 0.46 -4.53 -9.56
CA LEU A 56 1.07 -5.81 -9.23
C LEU A 56 2.37 -6.08 -10.02
N ALA A 57 2.46 -5.62 -11.26
CA ALA A 57 3.63 -5.82 -12.12
C ALA A 57 4.78 -4.84 -11.85
N GLU A 58 4.46 -3.58 -11.55
CA GLU A 58 5.40 -2.46 -11.55
C GLU A 58 5.73 -1.94 -10.13
N SER A 59 5.07 -2.47 -9.10
CA SER A 59 5.27 -2.03 -7.72
C SER A 59 5.31 -3.19 -6.71
N SER A 60 5.72 -2.87 -5.48
CA SER A 60 5.69 -3.78 -4.33
C SER A 60 4.46 -3.55 -3.44
N LEU A 61 3.40 -2.93 -3.97
CA LEU A 61 2.18 -2.62 -3.22
C LEU A 61 1.31 -3.87 -3.04
N ASP A 62 0.65 -3.94 -1.88
CA ASP A 62 -0.45 -4.88 -1.65
C ASP A 62 -1.76 -4.26 -2.12
N LEU A 63 -2.67 -5.06 -2.65
CA LEU A 63 -3.96 -4.60 -3.14
C LEU A 63 -5.10 -5.22 -2.34
N ARG A 64 -6.09 -4.40 -1.99
CA ARG A 64 -7.43 -4.86 -1.62
C ARG A 64 -8.39 -4.52 -2.74
N LEU A 65 -8.97 -5.54 -3.38
CA LEU A 65 -9.90 -5.38 -4.49
C LEU A 65 -11.34 -5.46 -3.97
N PHE A 66 -12.04 -4.33 -3.95
CA PHE A 66 -13.40 -4.21 -3.46
C PHE A 66 -14.42 -4.25 -4.60
N ALA A 67 -15.38 -5.17 -4.53
CA ALA A 67 -16.45 -5.27 -5.51
C ALA A 67 -17.74 -5.87 -4.92
N ARG A 68 -18.90 -5.48 -5.47
CA ARG A 68 -20.22 -6.04 -5.11
C ARG A 68 -20.37 -7.54 -5.39
N ASN A 69 -19.66 -8.02 -6.41
CA ASN A 69 -19.65 -9.43 -6.77
C ASN A 69 -18.21 -9.80 -7.16
N SER A 70 -17.53 -10.51 -6.27
CA SER A 70 -16.11 -10.83 -6.39
C SER A 70 -15.80 -11.98 -7.36
N SER A 71 -16.82 -12.67 -7.90
CA SER A 71 -16.63 -13.84 -8.76
C SER A 71 -15.73 -13.57 -9.98
N ARG A 72 -15.75 -12.35 -10.51
CA ARG A 72 -14.96 -11.90 -11.67
C ARG A 72 -13.54 -11.44 -11.31
N LEU A 73 -13.13 -11.59 -10.05
CA LEU A 73 -11.82 -11.23 -9.52
C LEU A 73 -11.00 -12.45 -9.10
N LYS A 74 -11.52 -13.67 -9.24
CA LYS A 74 -10.83 -14.91 -8.84
C LYS A 74 -9.42 -15.02 -9.43
N ASP A 75 -9.25 -14.56 -10.68
CA ASP A 75 -7.96 -14.59 -11.38
C ASP A 75 -6.90 -13.66 -10.76
N PHE A 76 -7.28 -12.73 -9.87
CA PHE A 76 -6.36 -11.84 -9.16
C PHE A 76 -5.85 -12.43 -7.84
N GLN A 77 -6.37 -13.57 -7.38
CA GLN A 77 -5.94 -14.17 -6.11
C GLN A 77 -4.45 -14.49 -6.13
N ASN A 78 -3.70 -13.80 -5.28
CA ASN A 78 -2.29 -14.08 -5.01
C ASN A 78 -1.91 -13.55 -3.61
N ASN A 79 -0.65 -13.72 -3.21
CA ASN A 79 -0.14 -13.34 -1.90
C ASN A 79 -0.17 -11.83 -1.59
N ARG A 80 -0.29 -10.97 -2.61
CA ARG A 80 -0.36 -9.50 -2.50
C ARG A 80 -1.77 -8.96 -2.76
N VAL A 81 -2.76 -9.83 -2.94
CA VAL A 81 -4.14 -9.43 -3.27
C VAL A 81 -5.13 -10.00 -2.26
N GLU A 82 -5.87 -9.10 -1.65
CA GLU A 82 -7.03 -9.40 -0.82
C GLU A 82 -8.31 -9.06 -1.59
N ILE A 83 -9.21 -10.03 -1.75
CA ILE A 83 -10.52 -9.79 -2.38
C ILE A 83 -11.52 -9.49 -1.28
N PHE A 84 -12.18 -8.34 -1.38
CA PHE A 84 -13.18 -7.89 -0.41
C PHE A 84 -14.53 -7.71 -1.13
N GLU A 85 -15.52 -8.55 -0.79
CA GLU A 85 -16.87 -8.39 -1.32
C GLU A 85 -17.70 -7.44 -0.44
N GLY A 86 -18.34 -6.44 -1.03
CA GLY A 86 -19.14 -5.46 -0.30
C GLY A 86 -19.81 -4.43 -1.21
N ASP A 87 -20.69 -3.60 -0.63
CA ASP A 87 -21.41 -2.56 -1.37
C ASP A 87 -20.94 -1.15 -0.99
N ALA A 88 -20.52 -0.34 -1.97
CA ALA A 88 -20.09 1.04 -1.76
C ALA A 88 -21.24 1.98 -1.30
N LEU A 89 -22.50 1.56 -1.43
CA LEU A 89 -23.64 2.28 -0.84
C LEU A 89 -23.79 2.01 0.66
N LYS A 90 -23.14 0.98 1.20
CA LYS A 90 -23.17 0.63 2.61
C LYS A 90 -21.92 1.14 3.30
N LYS A 91 -22.08 2.14 4.16
CA LYS A 91 -20.98 2.76 4.92
C LYS A 91 -20.16 1.74 5.71
N ASP A 92 -20.79 0.76 6.35
CA ASP A 92 -20.10 -0.26 7.14
C ASP A 92 -19.17 -1.16 6.31
N ASP A 93 -19.55 -1.45 5.06
CA ASP A 93 -18.72 -2.26 4.16
C ASP A 93 -17.47 -1.47 3.75
N LEU A 94 -17.63 -0.16 3.47
CA LEU A 94 -16.51 0.73 3.17
C LEU A 94 -15.59 0.90 4.37
N LEU A 95 -16.13 1.12 5.57
CA LEU A 95 -15.33 1.26 6.79
C LEU A 95 -14.47 0.03 7.06
N LYS A 96 -15.02 -1.17 6.88
CA LYS A 96 -14.25 -2.42 7.00
C LYS A 96 -13.18 -2.54 5.91
N ALA A 97 -13.54 -2.23 4.66
CA ALA A 97 -12.61 -2.28 3.54
C ALA A 97 -11.47 -1.26 3.64
N MET A 98 -11.65 -0.15 4.36
CA MET A 98 -10.64 0.89 4.57
C MET A 98 -9.65 0.59 5.71
N GLN A 99 -9.88 -0.44 6.54
CA GLN A 99 -8.98 -0.76 7.64
C GLN A 99 -7.59 -1.17 7.15
N ASN A 100 -6.54 -0.57 7.69
CA ASN A 100 -5.13 -0.85 7.35
C ASN A 100 -4.83 -0.70 5.85
N VAL A 101 -5.42 0.33 5.22
CA VAL A 101 -5.18 0.73 3.83
C VAL A 101 -4.54 2.11 3.83
N ASN A 102 -3.53 2.32 2.99
CA ASN A 102 -2.82 3.59 2.87
C ASN A 102 -3.39 4.47 1.75
N ILE A 103 -3.90 3.87 0.67
CA ILE A 103 -4.36 4.58 -0.53
C ILE A 103 -5.70 4.01 -0.98
N VAL A 104 -6.66 4.87 -1.31
CA VAL A 104 -7.95 4.48 -1.90
C VAL A 104 -8.03 4.99 -3.34
N TYR A 105 -8.21 4.07 -4.29
CA TYR A 105 -8.54 4.35 -5.68
C TYR A 105 -10.00 3.96 -5.95
N ALA A 106 -10.86 4.97 -6.10
CA ALA A 106 -12.29 4.76 -6.31
C ALA A 106 -12.64 4.83 -7.80
N ASN A 107 -12.81 3.67 -8.43
CA ASN A 107 -13.32 3.57 -9.80
C ASN A 107 -14.81 3.25 -9.76
N LEU A 108 -15.60 4.27 -9.44
CA LEU A 108 -17.05 4.16 -9.24
C LEU A 108 -17.81 4.44 -10.54
N SER A 109 -18.97 3.81 -10.67
CA SER A 109 -19.96 4.11 -11.71
C SER A 109 -21.36 3.94 -11.13
N GLY A 110 -22.31 4.80 -11.50
CA GLY A 110 -23.68 4.80 -10.95
C GLY A 110 -23.95 6.08 -10.15
N GLU A 111 -24.55 5.95 -8.97
CA GLU A 111 -24.91 7.05 -8.05
C GLU A 111 -23.67 7.66 -7.36
N LEU A 112 -22.86 8.39 -8.14
CA LEU A 112 -21.57 8.92 -7.69
C LEU A 112 -21.68 9.84 -6.46
N GLY A 113 -22.76 10.63 -6.35
CA GLY A 113 -22.95 11.56 -5.23
C GLY A 113 -23.10 10.86 -3.88
N GLU A 114 -23.94 9.81 -3.83
CA GLU A 114 -24.12 9.02 -2.60
C GLU A 114 -22.87 8.20 -2.27
N MET A 115 -22.25 7.57 -3.28
CA MET A 115 -21.04 6.80 -3.07
C MET A 115 -19.87 7.67 -2.57
N ALA A 116 -19.70 8.88 -3.12
CA ALA A 116 -18.65 9.79 -2.68
C ALA A 116 -18.90 10.28 -1.24
N SER A 117 -20.15 10.50 -0.84
CA SER A 117 -20.52 10.93 0.51
C SER A 117 -20.20 9.88 1.58
N ASN A 118 -20.08 8.62 1.20
CA ASN A 118 -19.67 7.53 2.09
C ASN A 118 -18.15 7.34 2.21
N ILE A 119 -17.35 8.00 1.36
CA ILE A 119 -15.88 7.88 1.32
C ILE A 119 -15.20 8.96 2.17
N ILE A 120 -15.93 10.01 2.58
CA ILE A 120 -15.47 11.15 3.38
C ILE A 120 -15.73 11.00 4.88
#